data_AF-E5VMR3-F1
#
_entry.id   AF-E5VMR3-F1
#
_cell.length_a   1.000
_cell.length_b   1.000
_cell.length_c   1.000
_cell.angle_alpha   90.00
_cell.angle_beta   90.00
_cell.angle_gamma   90.00
#
_symmetry.space_group_name_H-M   'P 1'
#
loop_
_entity.id
_entity.type
_entity.pdbx_description
1 polymer ?
#
loop_
_entity_poly.entity_id
_entity_poly.type
_entity_poly.pdbx_seq_one_letter_code
_entity_poly.pdbx_strand_id
1 'polypeptide(L)'
;MIGVFTASVILSVFGQRKVKAQLNTENAGKITSSWADEKHIFSSFDDEKALSVDASYGFKMHATDQTKTIIEAGKKAAKLPEIEMPDFFKKYTWFQTSQNTAGNIKIRKTNMEIYQCKADGSNGHWEKLDLVMTVTGIEKYKNQDGYVAIGSGINGCAYVGIEEMTLKSDFYKAGTNTPVTIKSNMTLKDIDTYQYIGIKANKIHGEYVSKNTKLSCKRSGETSIYYADFPDNYSSEDFTCVGFTFASDSFEYTFGRSLEKAPTKEEQYVGYGQNMIRFDPVDPTKEVIGEDGTKTEYRSVEDLTRSWDYEVSQVIAGEIPKAHYFDKFAFEDQIESCLKILDIKVYGDDEDVSSQFDISQNGNLVRAELKNPKDAEFYKKSVYKLKIKVKMNIPENASKEQLDQLRKIWKEHGHYNTKETMITEKIQRKRSLMIR
;
A
#
# COMPACT_ATOMS: atom_id res chain seq x y z
N MET A 1 57.06 -49.31 -27.83
CA MET A 1 55.60 -49.30 -27.60
C MET A 1 55.34 -48.21 -26.57
N ILE A 2 54.84 -47.06 -27.02
CA ILE A 2 54.66 -45.84 -26.21
C ILE A 2 53.31 -45.97 -25.52
N GLY A 3 53.31 -46.12 -24.19
CA GLY A 3 52.11 -46.14 -23.37
C GLY A 3 51.78 -44.73 -22.88
N VAL A 4 50.84 -44.10 -23.56
CA VAL A 4 50.25 -42.80 -23.19
C VAL A 4 49.37 -43.00 -21.96
N PHE A 5 49.74 -42.42 -20.81
CA PHE A 5 48.82 -42.25 -19.69
C PHE A 5 47.97 -41.00 -19.95
N THR A 6 46.73 -41.22 -20.36
CA THR A 6 45.70 -40.17 -20.41
C THR A 6 45.23 -39.89 -18.98
N ALA A 7 45.61 -38.73 -18.46
CA ALA A 7 44.99 -38.16 -17.27
C ALA A 7 43.51 -37.87 -17.59
N SER A 8 42.61 -38.64 -16.99
CA SER A 8 41.19 -38.32 -16.99
C SER A 8 40.96 -37.11 -16.10
N VAL A 9 40.73 -35.96 -16.72
CA VAL A 9 40.18 -34.77 -16.06
C VAL A 9 38.75 -35.12 -15.65
N ILE A 10 38.55 -35.39 -14.37
CA ILE A 10 37.21 -35.41 -13.79
C ILE A 10 36.73 -33.96 -13.84
N LEU A 11 35.78 -33.68 -14.75
CA LEU A 11 34.99 -32.46 -14.74
C LEU A 11 34.36 -32.34 -13.34
N SER A 12 34.78 -31.31 -12.60
CA SER A 12 34.08 -30.87 -11.41
C SER A 12 32.67 -30.46 -11.80
N VAL A 13 31.70 -31.32 -11.52
CA VAL A 13 30.30 -30.91 -11.44
C VAL A 13 30.25 -29.88 -10.31
N PHE A 14 30.08 -28.61 -10.68
CA PHE A 14 29.87 -27.50 -9.75
C PHE A 14 28.57 -27.77 -9.00
N GLY A 15 28.69 -28.43 -7.85
CA GLY A 15 27.58 -28.62 -6.93
C GLY A 15 27.30 -27.29 -6.25
N GLN A 16 26.11 -26.72 -6.49
CA GLN A 16 25.56 -25.68 -5.63
C GLN A 16 25.75 -26.12 -4.18
N ARG A 17 26.33 -25.23 -3.36
CA ARG A 17 26.46 -25.46 -1.94
C ARG A 17 25.07 -25.69 -1.35
N LYS A 18 24.87 -26.78 -0.59
CA LYS A 18 23.67 -26.96 0.24
C LYS A 18 23.67 -25.90 1.33
N VAL A 19 23.05 -24.76 1.07
CA VAL A 19 22.68 -23.78 2.08
C VAL A 19 21.75 -24.49 3.07
N LYS A 20 21.91 -24.28 4.37
CA LYS A 20 20.97 -24.83 5.36
C LYS A 20 19.71 -23.96 5.45
N ALA A 21 19.23 -23.48 4.30
CA ALA A 21 18.08 -22.62 4.21
C ALA A 21 16.81 -23.35 4.69
N GLN A 22 15.87 -22.61 5.28
CA GLN A 22 14.54 -23.13 5.57
C GLN A 22 13.81 -23.45 4.26
N LEU A 23 14.07 -22.68 3.19
CA LEU A 23 13.52 -22.93 1.86
C LEU A 23 14.47 -23.75 0.98
N ASN A 24 13.94 -24.82 0.41
CA ASN A 24 14.66 -25.63 -0.58
C ASN A 24 14.29 -25.20 -2.02
N THR A 25 15.23 -24.56 -2.70
CA THR A 25 15.11 -24.12 -4.11
C THR A 25 15.54 -25.19 -5.13
N GLU A 26 16.08 -26.33 -4.70
CA GLU A 26 16.46 -27.43 -5.61
C GLU A 26 15.23 -27.87 -6.43
N ASN A 27 15.44 -28.02 -7.74
CA ASN A 27 14.43 -28.37 -8.73
C ASN A 27 13.30 -27.33 -8.90
N ALA A 28 13.52 -26.06 -8.53
CA ALA A 28 12.63 -24.99 -8.97
C ALA A 28 12.59 -24.94 -10.51
N GLY A 29 11.38 -24.99 -11.08
CA GLY A 29 11.19 -25.01 -12.52
C GLY A 29 11.14 -23.59 -13.08
N LYS A 30 11.72 -23.37 -14.26
CA LYS A 30 11.57 -22.08 -14.95
C LYS A 30 10.10 -21.78 -15.19
N ILE A 31 9.70 -20.54 -14.92
CA ILE A 31 8.36 -20.07 -15.27
C ILE A 31 8.28 -19.96 -16.79
N THR A 32 7.34 -20.70 -17.38
CA THR A 32 7.04 -20.67 -18.83
C THR A 32 5.55 -20.41 -19.02
N SER A 33 5.06 -20.35 -20.27
CA SER A 33 3.64 -20.10 -20.55
C SER A 33 2.68 -21.09 -19.86
N SER A 34 3.13 -22.30 -19.52
CA SER A 34 2.32 -23.30 -18.81
C SER A 34 2.20 -23.05 -17.29
N TRP A 35 2.89 -22.03 -16.76
CA TRP A 35 2.76 -21.62 -15.37
C TRP A 35 1.42 -20.95 -15.09
N ALA A 36 0.83 -20.29 -16.09
CA ALA A 36 -0.38 -19.52 -15.89
C ALA A 36 -1.62 -20.40 -15.71
N ASP A 37 -2.42 -20.06 -14.69
CA ASP A 37 -3.72 -20.65 -14.37
C ASP A 37 -4.63 -19.59 -13.71
N GLU A 38 -5.70 -20.00 -13.01
CA GLU A 38 -6.62 -19.06 -12.33
C GLU A 38 -5.96 -18.23 -11.23
N LYS A 39 -4.87 -18.71 -10.62
CA LYS A 39 -4.16 -18.06 -9.50
C LYS A 39 -2.81 -17.49 -9.94
N HIS A 40 -2.14 -18.11 -10.90
CA HIS A 40 -0.84 -17.71 -11.43
C HIS A 40 -1.03 -16.93 -12.72
N ILE A 41 -0.77 -15.63 -12.73
CA ILE A 41 -1.15 -14.76 -13.85
C ILE A 41 0.04 -13.91 -14.31
N PHE A 42 0.20 -13.78 -15.63
CA PHE A 42 1.22 -12.88 -16.18
C PHE A 42 0.76 -11.42 -16.09
N SER A 43 1.61 -10.55 -15.56
CA SER A 43 1.36 -9.11 -15.45
C SER A 43 2.67 -8.33 -15.34
N SER A 44 2.68 -7.04 -15.65
CA SER A 44 3.90 -6.21 -15.74
C SER A 44 3.75 -4.89 -15.00
N PHE A 45 4.84 -4.13 -14.89
CA PHE A 45 4.81 -2.71 -14.53
C PHE A 45 4.29 -1.82 -15.67
N ASP A 46 4.24 -2.34 -16.89
CA ASP A 46 3.74 -1.67 -18.10
C ASP A 46 2.20 -1.63 -18.14
N ASP A 47 1.59 -0.46 -18.33
CA ASP A 47 0.13 -0.24 -18.20
C ASP A 47 -0.69 -1.00 -19.24
N GLU A 48 -0.21 -1.12 -20.47
CA GLU A 48 -0.91 -1.89 -21.51
C GLU A 48 -0.92 -3.39 -21.21
N LYS A 49 -0.04 -3.85 -20.32
CA LYS A 49 0.18 -5.27 -20.00
C LYS A 49 -0.10 -5.61 -18.54
N ALA A 50 -0.42 -4.62 -17.71
CA ALA A 50 -0.75 -4.83 -16.32
C ALA A 50 -2.18 -5.32 -16.19
N LEU A 51 -2.33 -6.43 -15.49
CA LEU A 51 -3.62 -6.99 -15.17
C LEU A 51 -4.38 -6.03 -14.23
N SER A 52 -5.60 -5.67 -14.60
CA SER A 52 -6.53 -5.03 -13.67
C SER A 52 -7.12 -6.09 -12.73
N VAL A 53 -7.10 -5.81 -11.43
CA VAL A 53 -7.72 -6.66 -10.41
C VAL A 53 -8.71 -5.86 -9.57
N ASP A 54 -9.58 -6.57 -8.87
CA ASP A 54 -10.58 -6.01 -7.96
C ASP A 54 -10.03 -4.88 -7.09
N ALA A 55 -10.78 -3.78 -6.99
CA ALA A 55 -10.41 -2.62 -6.18
C ALA A 55 -10.14 -3.00 -4.70
N SER A 56 -10.79 -4.06 -4.21
CA SER A 56 -10.65 -4.52 -2.83
C SER A 56 -9.23 -4.96 -2.43
N TYR A 57 -8.33 -5.23 -3.38
CA TYR A 57 -6.93 -5.53 -3.08
C TYR A 57 -5.99 -4.34 -3.30
N GLY A 58 -6.50 -3.18 -3.76
CA GLY A 58 -5.67 -2.08 -4.27
C GLY A 58 -4.93 -1.25 -3.24
N PHE A 59 -5.31 -1.36 -1.98
CA PHE A 59 -4.85 -0.43 -0.96
C PHE A 59 -3.78 -1.04 -0.07
N LYS A 60 -2.76 -0.23 0.22
CA LYS A 60 -1.73 -0.55 1.22
C LYS A 60 -2.15 0.00 2.55
N MET A 61 -1.62 -0.63 3.58
CA MET A 61 -1.62 -0.03 4.91
C MET A 61 -0.60 1.12 4.96
N HIS A 62 -0.95 2.20 5.62
CA HIS A 62 -0.09 3.36 5.83
C HIS A 62 -0.10 3.79 7.32
N ALA A 63 0.94 4.52 7.70
CA ALA A 63 1.06 5.10 9.03
C ALA A 63 0.24 6.40 9.12
N THR A 64 -0.33 6.64 10.29
CA THR A 64 -1.01 7.89 10.63
C THR A 64 -0.16 8.70 11.60
N ASP A 65 -0.55 9.94 11.88
CA ASP A 65 0.07 10.76 12.94
C ASP A 65 -0.04 10.13 14.34
N GLN A 66 -0.95 9.17 14.51
CA GLN A 66 -1.15 8.43 15.75
C GLN A 66 -0.32 7.13 15.82
N THR A 67 0.36 6.77 14.73
CA THR A 67 1.13 5.54 14.67
C THR A 67 2.34 5.60 15.59
N LYS A 68 2.43 4.63 16.52
CA LYS A 68 3.61 4.42 17.35
C LYS A 68 4.26 3.09 17.01
N THR A 69 5.59 3.08 16.92
CA THR A 69 6.40 1.87 16.79
C THR A 69 6.89 1.43 18.17
N ILE A 70 6.59 0.20 18.57
CA ILE A 70 6.87 -0.37 19.89
C ILE A 70 7.67 -1.66 19.68
N ILE A 71 8.81 -1.81 20.34
CA ILE A 71 9.54 -3.08 20.39
C ILE A 71 8.92 -3.92 21.51
N GLU A 72 8.16 -4.95 21.15
CA GLU A 72 7.52 -5.85 22.12
C GLU A 72 8.47 -6.95 22.60
N ALA A 73 9.40 -7.36 21.74
CA ALA A 73 10.43 -8.35 22.07
C ALA A 73 11.71 -8.09 21.29
N GLY A 74 12.83 -8.49 21.88
CA GLY A 74 14.16 -8.37 21.30
C GLY A 74 14.91 -7.13 21.80
N LYS A 75 16.23 -7.26 21.83
CA LYS A 75 17.17 -6.20 22.19
C LYS A 75 17.66 -5.51 20.91
N LYS A 76 17.27 -4.25 20.74
CA LYS A 76 17.76 -3.39 19.66
C LYS A 76 19.30 -3.36 19.67
N ALA A 77 19.89 -3.45 18.48
CA ALA A 77 21.33 -3.39 18.32
C ALA A 77 21.87 -2.02 18.77
N ALA A 78 22.95 -2.04 19.55
CA ALA A 78 23.63 -0.82 20.00
C ALA A 78 24.44 -0.14 18.88
N LYS A 79 24.83 -0.91 17.86
CA LYS A 79 25.56 -0.45 16.67
C LYS A 79 24.91 -1.05 15.44
N LEU A 80 24.92 -0.30 14.35
CA LEU A 80 24.53 -0.79 13.04
C LEU A 80 25.61 -1.76 12.49
N PRO A 81 25.26 -2.64 11.53
CA PRO A 81 26.25 -3.42 10.79
C PRO A 81 27.31 -2.51 10.17
N GLU A 82 28.58 -2.91 10.25
CA GLU A 82 29.72 -2.18 9.68
C GLU A 82 29.85 -2.45 8.17
N ILE A 83 28.86 -2.00 7.42
CA ILE A 83 28.81 -2.06 5.95
C ILE A 83 28.37 -0.70 5.39
N GLU A 84 28.65 -0.46 4.11
CA GLU A 84 28.00 0.62 3.39
C GLU A 84 26.52 0.28 3.24
N MET A 85 25.63 1.20 3.63
CA MET A 85 24.19 0.98 3.51
C MET A 85 23.47 2.29 3.12
N PRO A 86 22.47 2.23 2.23
CA PRO A 86 21.58 3.33 1.95
C PRO A 86 20.97 3.96 3.21
N ASP A 87 20.74 5.29 3.18
CA ASP A 87 20.24 6.04 4.35
C ASP A 87 18.88 5.57 4.86
N PHE A 88 18.04 5.00 4.00
CA PHE A 88 16.74 4.48 4.42
C PHE A 88 16.88 3.24 5.31
N PHE A 89 17.88 2.38 5.11
CA PHE A 89 18.14 1.23 5.98
C PHE A 89 18.63 1.63 7.37
N LYS A 90 19.35 2.76 7.47
CA LYS A 90 19.77 3.30 8.78
C LYS A 90 18.59 3.67 9.68
N LYS A 91 17.40 3.86 9.09
CA LYS A 91 16.14 4.14 9.80
C LYS A 91 15.42 2.87 10.27
N TYR A 92 15.84 1.69 9.82
CA TYR A 92 15.24 0.43 10.27
C TYR A 92 15.63 0.15 11.73
N THR A 93 14.83 -0.67 12.41
CA THR A 93 15.18 -1.16 13.74
C THR A 93 15.99 -2.44 13.60
N TRP A 94 17.28 -2.34 13.87
CA TRP A 94 18.25 -3.42 13.75
C TRP A 94 18.39 -4.24 15.04
N PHE A 95 18.62 -5.54 14.90
CA PHE A 95 18.83 -6.51 15.97
C PHE A 95 20.04 -7.39 15.64
N GLN A 96 20.93 -7.58 16.62
CA GLN A 96 22.06 -8.50 16.49
C GLN A 96 21.61 -9.93 16.81
N THR A 97 21.94 -10.90 15.95
CA THR A 97 21.54 -12.31 16.15
C THR A 97 22.37 -13.03 17.22
N SER A 98 23.39 -12.37 17.77
CA SER A 98 24.12 -12.81 18.98
C SER A 98 23.34 -12.55 20.28
N GLN A 99 22.42 -11.58 20.25
CA GLN A 99 21.62 -11.14 21.41
C GLN A 99 20.13 -11.45 21.26
N ASN A 100 19.74 -11.98 20.10
CA ASN A 100 18.36 -12.20 19.73
C ASN A 100 18.20 -13.52 18.99
N THR A 101 17.04 -14.15 19.13
CA THR A 101 16.69 -15.40 18.46
C THR A 101 15.41 -15.23 17.67
N ALA A 102 15.20 -16.10 16.67
CA ALA A 102 13.92 -16.23 16.00
C ALA A 102 12.77 -16.41 17.02
N GLY A 103 11.62 -15.81 16.75
CA GLY A 103 10.46 -15.74 17.64
C GLY A 103 10.56 -14.69 18.75
N ASN A 104 11.75 -14.17 19.05
CA ASN A 104 12.00 -13.19 20.13
C ASN A 104 12.43 -11.81 19.61
N ILE A 105 12.07 -11.48 18.36
CA ILE A 105 12.21 -10.14 17.79
C ILE A 105 10.83 -9.76 17.27
N LYS A 106 10.19 -8.79 17.93
CA LYS A 106 8.81 -8.41 17.64
C LYS A 106 8.62 -6.90 17.75
N ILE A 107 8.04 -6.30 16.72
CA ILE A 107 7.69 -4.87 16.67
C ILE A 107 6.20 -4.73 16.37
N ARG A 108 5.51 -3.92 17.18
CA ARG A 108 4.15 -3.46 16.91
C ARG A 108 4.17 -2.05 16.35
N LYS A 109 3.41 -1.82 15.28
CA LYS A 109 3.00 -0.50 14.81
C LYS A 109 1.52 -0.34 15.10
N THR A 110 1.21 0.62 15.96
CA THR A 110 -0.16 0.87 16.40
C THR A 110 -0.88 1.80 15.43
N ASN A 111 -2.22 1.75 15.41
CA ASN A 111 -3.04 2.78 14.77
C ASN A 111 -2.68 3.06 13.30
N MET A 112 -2.30 2.02 12.56
CA MET A 112 -2.13 2.08 11.11
C MET A 112 -3.51 2.07 10.45
N GLU A 113 -3.60 2.49 9.19
CA GLU A 113 -4.85 2.51 8.44
C GLU A 113 -4.72 1.86 7.07
N ILE A 114 -5.77 1.16 6.64
CA ILE A 114 -5.92 0.60 5.29
C ILE A 114 -7.35 0.85 4.81
N TYR A 115 -7.51 1.20 3.55
CA TYR A 115 -8.84 1.30 2.94
C TYR A 115 -9.33 -0.08 2.50
N GLN A 116 -10.55 -0.45 2.86
CA GLN A 116 -11.19 -1.71 2.46
C GLN A 116 -12.50 -1.41 1.74
N CYS A 117 -12.79 -2.16 0.66
CA CYS A 117 -14.01 -2.01 -0.12
C CYS A 117 -14.45 -3.35 -0.74
N LYS A 118 -15.60 -3.36 -1.40
CA LYS A 118 -16.02 -4.50 -2.24
C LYS A 118 -15.21 -4.55 -3.53
N ALA A 119 -15.35 -5.65 -4.29
CA ALA A 119 -14.60 -5.88 -5.52
C ALA A 119 -14.80 -4.76 -6.56
N ASP A 120 -16.03 -4.24 -6.65
CA ASP A 120 -16.45 -3.13 -7.51
C ASP A 120 -16.07 -1.73 -6.97
N GLY A 121 -15.33 -1.66 -5.86
CA GLY A 121 -14.94 -0.40 -5.22
C GLY A 121 -16.01 0.22 -4.33
N SER A 122 -17.21 -0.35 -4.26
CA SER A 122 -18.31 0.16 -3.42
C SER A 122 -18.10 -0.15 -1.93
N ASN A 123 -18.85 0.57 -1.07
CA ASN A 123 -18.84 0.39 0.39
C ASN A 123 -17.43 0.51 1.01
N GLY A 124 -16.64 1.42 0.47
CA GLY A 124 -15.29 1.66 0.95
C GLY A 124 -15.26 2.36 2.30
N HIS A 125 -14.31 1.98 3.15
CA HIS A 125 -14.12 2.54 4.48
C HIS A 125 -12.67 2.36 4.93
N TRP A 126 -12.21 3.23 5.82
CA TRP A 126 -10.92 3.10 6.47
C TRP A 126 -11.02 2.13 7.65
N GLU A 127 -10.18 1.11 7.66
CA GLU A 127 -9.99 0.22 8.79
C GLU A 127 -8.71 0.59 9.56
N LYS A 128 -8.86 0.79 10.87
CA LYS A 128 -7.74 1.07 11.78
C LYS A 128 -7.24 -0.20 12.43
N LEU A 129 -5.94 -0.47 12.33
CA LEU A 129 -5.35 -1.72 12.75
C LEU A 129 -3.95 -1.56 13.37
N ASP A 130 -3.54 -2.55 14.14
CA ASP A 130 -2.16 -2.72 14.60
C ASP A 130 -1.48 -3.78 13.73
N LEU A 131 -0.27 -3.48 13.26
CA LEU A 131 0.61 -4.44 12.59
C LEU A 131 1.66 -4.94 13.58
N VAL A 132 1.75 -6.24 13.75
CA VAL A 132 2.82 -6.88 14.54
C VAL A 132 3.73 -7.66 13.61
N MET A 133 4.99 -7.26 13.53
CA MET A 133 6.00 -7.93 12.75
C MET A 133 6.92 -8.73 13.66
N THR A 134 7.07 -10.02 13.37
CA THR A 134 7.88 -10.96 14.14
C THR A 134 8.91 -11.60 13.21
N VAL A 135 10.19 -11.60 13.61
CA VAL A 135 11.19 -12.44 12.92
C VAL A 135 11.02 -13.87 13.41
N THR A 136 10.44 -14.74 12.60
CA THR A 136 10.11 -16.12 12.97
C THR A 136 11.16 -17.14 12.56
N GLY A 137 12.09 -16.76 11.67
CA GLY A 137 13.18 -17.62 11.18
C GLY A 137 14.46 -16.83 10.96
N ILE A 138 15.60 -17.43 11.33
CA ILE A 138 16.96 -16.90 11.14
C ILE A 138 17.87 -18.08 10.88
N GLU A 139 18.46 -18.17 9.69
CA GLU A 139 19.47 -19.17 9.37
C GLU A 139 20.87 -18.56 9.36
N LYS A 140 21.75 -19.02 10.26
CA LYS A 140 23.11 -18.50 10.39
C LYS A 140 24.09 -19.27 9.51
N TYR A 141 24.99 -18.57 8.84
CA TYR A 141 26.10 -19.22 8.15
C TYR A 141 27.15 -19.72 9.15
N LYS A 142 27.37 -21.04 9.22
CA LYS A 142 28.38 -21.64 10.11
C LYS A 142 28.28 -21.14 11.56
N ASN A 143 27.06 -20.92 12.05
CA ASN A 143 26.76 -20.37 13.37
C ASN A 143 27.33 -18.95 13.63
N GLN A 144 27.73 -18.22 12.58
CA GLN A 144 28.19 -16.85 12.71
C GLN A 144 27.01 -15.92 13.00
N ASP A 145 27.23 -14.99 13.92
CA ASP A 145 26.27 -13.94 14.20
C ASP A 145 26.26 -12.90 13.08
N GLY A 146 25.12 -12.26 12.93
CA GLY A 146 24.86 -11.22 11.96
C GLY A 146 23.76 -10.30 12.49
N TYR A 147 23.00 -9.74 11.56
CA TYR A 147 21.98 -8.75 11.87
C TYR A 147 20.70 -9.02 11.09
N VAL A 148 19.58 -8.69 11.70
CA VAL A 148 18.27 -8.58 11.05
C VAL A 148 17.67 -7.22 11.36
N ALA A 149 16.84 -6.70 10.47
CA ALA A 149 16.24 -5.39 10.58
C ALA A 149 14.76 -5.44 10.22
N ILE A 150 13.95 -4.64 10.92
CA ILE A 150 12.54 -4.44 10.60
C ILE A 150 12.31 -2.96 10.29
N GLY A 151 11.63 -2.70 9.19
CA GLY A 151 11.41 -1.39 8.58
C GLY A 151 10.08 -0.73 8.92
N SER A 152 9.71 0.24 8.09
CA SER A 152 8.53 1.09 8.30
C SER A 152 7.21 0.48 7.77
N GLY A 153 7.25 -0.23 6.64
CA GLY A 153 6.08 -0.83 5.98
C GLY A 153 5.72 -2.24 6.47
N ILE A 154 4.71 -2.86 5.83
CA ILE A 154 4.20 -4.21 6.17
C ILE A 154 5.30 -5.27 6.09
N ASN A 155 6.23 -5.11 5.13
CA ASN A 155 7.19 -6.13 4.76
C ASN A 155 8.61 -5.58 4.66
N GLY A 156 8.89 -4.40 5.20
CA GLY A 156 10.24 -3.87 5.19
C GLY A 156 11.12 -4.69 6.13
N CYS A 157 12.02 -5.51 5.61
CA CYS A 157 13.05 -6.14 6.43
C CYS A 157 14.34 -6.36 5.62
N ALA A 158 15.44 -6.51 6.34
CA ALA A 158 16.75 -6.73 5.76
C ALA A 158 17.59 -7.59 6.70
N TYR A 159 18.64 -8.22 6.18
CA TYR A 159 19.65 -8.88 7.01
C TYR A 159 21.06 -8.65 6.51
N VAL A 160 22.05 -8.90 7.37
CA VAL A 160 23.48 -8.86 7.06
C VAL A 160 24.17 -10.03 7.74
N GLY A 161 25.02 -10.76 7.02
CA GLY A 161 25.90 -11.79 7.60
C GLY A 161 25.20 -13.09 8.04
N ILE A 162 23.97 -13.33 7.59
CA ILE A 162 23.23 -14.60 7.76
C ILE A 162 22.80 -15.14 6.38
N GLU A 163 22.21 -16.34 6.30
CA GLU A 163 21.81 -16.95 5.02
C GLU A 163 20.36 -16.67 4.62
N GLU A 164 19.48 -16.53 5.62
CA GLU A 164 18.04 -16.44 5.41
C GLU A 164 17.34 -15.84 6.63
N MET A 165 16.24 -15.14 6.39
CA MET A 165 15.36 -14.59 7.41
C MET A 165 13.89 -14.81 7.03
N THR A 166 13.04 -15.04 8.03
CA THR A 166 11.59 -15.06 7.87
C THR A 166 10.94 -13.95 8.69
N LEU A 167 10.11 -13.14 8.05
CA LEU A 167 9.28 -12.13 8.69
C LEU A 167 7.80 -12.54 8.59
N LYS A 168 7.12 -12.55 9.72
CA LYS A 168 5.68 -12.72 9.82
C LYS A 168 5.04 -11.40 10.25
N SER A 169 4.05 -10.95 9.49
CA SER A 169 3.26 -9.76 9.73
C SER A 169 1.84 -10.17 10.09
N ASP A 170 1.43 -9.95 11.34
CA ASP A 170 0.10 -10.22 11.87
C ASP A 170 -0.71 -8.92 11.97
N PHE A 171 -1.99 -8.97 11.60
CA PHE A 171 -2.90 -7.82 11.61
C PHE A 171 -3.95 -7.96 12.71
N TYR A 172 -4.05 -6.94 13.56
CA TYR A 172 -4.99 -6.91 14.68
C TYR A 172 -5.88 -5.67 14.63
N LYS A 173 -7.10 -5.77 15.14
CA LYS A 173 -7.93 -4.59 15.39
C LYS A 173 -7.17 -3.63 16.32
N ALA A 174 -7.10 -2.35 15.97
CA ALA A 174 -6.27 -1.37 16.66
C ALA A 174 -6.46 -1.37 18.18
N GLY A 175 -5.36 -1.39 18.93
CA GLY A 175 -5.36 -1.42 20.40
C GLY A 175 -5.78 -2.76 21.02
N THR A 176 -5.90 -3.82 20.22
CA THR A 176 -6.29 -5.16 20.69
C THR A 176 -5.33 -6.24 20.15
N ASN A 177 -5.58 -7.49 20.53
CA ASN A 177 -4.95 -8.68 19.94
C ASN A 177 -5.97 -9.54 19.18
N THR A 178 -7.10 -8.97 18.77
CA THR A 178 -8.10 -9.67 17.94
C THR A 178 -7.64 -9.65 16.49
N PRO A 179 -7.35 -10.81 15.86
CA PRO A 179 -6.92 -10.85 14.47
C PRO A 179 -7.97 -10.25 13.53
N VAL A 180 -7.53 -9.56 12.49
CA VAL A 180 -8.40 -8.98 11.45
C VAL A 180 -7.90 -9.43 10.09
N THR A 181 -8.79 -10.04 9.31
CA THR A 181 -8.50 -10.36 7.91
C THR A 181 -8.60 -9.11 7.07
N ILE A 182 -7.50 -8.74 6.40
CA ILE A 182 -7.48 -7.65 5.43
C ILE A 182 -7.32 -8.20 4.02
N LYS A 183 -7.80 -7.44 3.04
CA LYS A 183 -7.41 -7.61 1.64
C LYS A 183 -6.35 -6.58 1.27
N SER A 184 -5.25 -7.04 0.69
CA SER A 184 -4.20 -6.15 0.21
C SER A 184 -3.37 -6.83 -0.88
N ASN A 185 -2.35 -6.13 -1.35
CA ASN A 185 -1.41 -6.62 -2.32
C ASN A 185 0.03 -6.26 -1.94
N MET A 186 0.97 -6.95 -2.55
CA MET A 186 2.39 -6.64 -2.47
C MET A 186 3.12 -7.15 -3.69
N THR A 187 4.05 -6.35 -4.20
CA THR A 187 5.16 -6.79 -5.05
C THR A 187 6.41 -6.93 -4.22
N LEU A 188 7.13 -8.01 -4.44
CA LEU A 188 8.51 -8.17 -4.04
C LEU A 188 9.38 -8.02 -5.28
N LYS A 189 10.34 -7.10 -5.20
CA LYS A 189 11.17 -6.62 -6.31
C LYS A 189 12.62 -6.99 -6.09
N ASP A 190 13.36 -6.94 -7.19
CA ASP A 190 14.82 -7.10 -7.18
C ASP A 190 15.27 -8.50 -6.75
N ILE A 191 14.49 -9.52 -7.12
CA ILE A 191 14.83 -10.92 -6.85
C ILE A 191 15.82 -11.35 -7.92
N ASP A 192 17.10 -11.22 -7.62
CA ASP A 192 18.17 -11.52 -8.54
C ASP A 192 19.37 -12.19 -7.87
N THR A 193 20.46 -12.39 -8.58
CA THR A 193 21.74 -12.84 -8.00
C THR A 193 21.64 -14.05 -7.04
N TYR A 194 20.87 -15.08 -7.41
CA TYR A 194 20.59 -16.26 -6.59
C TYR A 194 19.75 -16.04 -5.33
N GLN A 195 19.04 -14.93 -5.25
CA GLN A 195 18.03 -14.70 -4.22
C GLN A 195 16.79 -15.55 -4.45
N TYR A 196 16.15 -15.92 -3.36
CA TYR A 196 14.87 -16.60 -3.36
C TYR A 196 13.96 -16.02 -2.30
N ILE A 197 12.67 -16.17 -2.54
CA ILE A 197 11.60 -15.73 -1.67
C ILE A 197 10.56 -16.82 -1.58
N GLY A 198 10.18 -17.18 -0.36
CA GLY A 198 8.99 -17.99 -0.08
C GLY A 198 7.90 -17.13 0.53
N ILE A 199 6.67 -17.32 0.07
CA ILE A 199 5.50 -16.56 0.51
C ILE A 199 4.44 -17.49 1.04
N LYS A 200 3.87 -17.11 2.18
CA LYS A 200 2.79 -17.81 2.85
C LYS A 200 1.75 -16.83 3.38
N ALA A 201 0.49 -17.09 3.08
CA ALA A 201 -0.67 -16.43 3.68
C ALA A 201 -1.84 -17.43 3.71
N ASN A 202 -2.82 -17.22 4.59
CA ASN A 202 -3.99 -18.12 4.70
C ASN A 202 -4.72 -18.26 3.36
N LYS A 203 -4.87 -17.15 2.64
CA LYS A 203 -5.45 -17.12 1.29
C LYS A 203 -4.71 -16.13 0.40
N ILE A 204 -3.85 -16.68 -0.45
CA ILE A 204 -3.31 -15.96 -1.61
C ILE A 204 -4.35 -16.05 -2.72
N HIS A 205 -4.82 -14.90 -3.20
CA HIS A 205 -5.83 -14.80 -4.25
C HIS A 205 -5.20 -14.86 -5.65
N GLY A 206 -4.08 -14.17 -5.86
CA GLY A 206 -3.33 -14.21 -7.10
C GLY A 206 -1.83 -14.01 -6.88
N GLU A 207 -1.04 -14.60 -7.76
CA GLU A 207 0.42 -14.50 -7.83
C GLU A 207 0.79 -14.03 -9.25
N TYR A 208 1.61 -12.98 -9.34
CA TYR A 208 1.82 -12.24 -10.59
C TYR A 208 3.30 -12.13 -10.94
N VAL A 209 3.68 -12.48 -12.16
CA VAL A 209 5.05 -12.32 -12.69
C VAL A 209 4.99 -11.77 -14.11
N SER A 210 6.06 -11.13 -14.58
CA SER A 210 6.09 -10.65 -15.95
C SER A 210 6.15 -11.79 -16.95
N LYS A 211 5.62 -11.58 -18.15
CA LYS A 211 5.65 -12.60 -19.23
C LYS A 211 7.07 -12.98 -19.63
N ASN A 212 8.02 -12.05 -19.48
CA ASN A 212 9.45 -12.24 -19.70
C ASN A 212 10.22 -12.54 -18.39
N THR A 213 9.54 -12.97 -17.32
CA THR A 213 10.19 -13.26 -16.05
C THR A 213 11.38 -14.20 -16.22
N LYS A 214 12.45 -13.93 -15.47
CA LYS A 214 13.62 -14.81 -15.40
C LYS A 214 13.56 -15.74 -14.19
N LEU A 215 12.55 -15.57 -13.34
CA LEU A 215 12.40 -16.33 -12.11
C LEU A 215 11.98 -17.77 -12.40
N SER A 216 12.46 -18.66 -11.54
CA SER A 216 11.96 -20.01 -11.41
C SER A 216 10.99 -20.08 -10.23
N CYS A 217 10.06 -21.04 -10.26
CA CYS A 217 9.10 -21.24 -9.19
C CYS A 217 9.05 -22.68 -8.70
N LYS A 218 8.64 -22.84 -7.45
CA LYS A 218 8.35 -24.14 -6.83
C LYS A 218 7.29 -23.96 -5.76
N ARG A 219 6.45 -24.97 -5.57
CA ARG A 219 5.54 -25.06 -4.42
C ARG A 219 6.12 -26.00 -3.37
N SER A 220 6.13 -25.58 -2.12
CA SER A 220 6.50 -26.42 -0.98
C SER A 220 5.42 -26.33 0.09
N GLY A 221 4.50 -27.29 0.10
CA GLY A 221 3.29 -27.24 0.92
C GLY A 221 2.46 -25.99 0.62
N GLU A 222 2.27 -25.15 1.65
CA GLU A 222 1.52 -23.89 1.56
C GLU A 222 2.35 -22.70 1.05
N THR A 223 3.65 -22.90 0.81
CA THR A 223 4.60 -21.83 0.46
C THR A 223 4.87 -21.82 -1.03
N SER A 224 4.68 -20.66 -1.67
CA SER A 224 5.13 -20.42 -3.05
C SER A 224 6.53 -19.86 -3.01
N ILE A 225 7.46 -20.50 -3.71
CA ILE A 225 8.88 -20.13 -3.73
C ILE A 225 9.22 -19.62 -5.12
N TYR A 226 9.80 -18.43 -5.17
CA TYR A 226 10.34 -17.78 -6.36
C TYR A 226 11.85 -17.64 -6.21
N TYR A 227 12.59 -17.94 -7.27
CA TYR A 227 14.05 -18.04 -7.22
C TYR A 227 14.70 -17.49 -8.48
N ALA A 228 15.67 -16.61 -8.29
CA ALA A 228 16.54 -16.11 -9.34
C ALA A 228 17.66 -17.11 -9.62
N ASP A 229 17.42 -18.09 -10.50
CA ASP A 229 18.45 -19.07 -10.87
C ASP A 229 19.47 -18.51 -11.87
N PHE A 230 20.09 -17.37 -11.52
CA PHE A 230 21.05 -16.65 -12.33
C PHE A 230 21.93 -15.72 -11.47
N PRO A 231 23.17 -15.41 -11.92
CA PRO A 231 24.13 -14.60 -11.17
C PRO A 231 23.99 -13.09 -11.40
N ASP A 232 23.26 -12.68 -12.44
CA ASP A 232 23.20 -11.26 -12.85
C ASP A 232 22.45 -10.42 -11.82
N ASN A 233 22.95 -9.20 -11.62
CA ASN A 233 22.32 -8.14 -10.83
C ASN A 233 21.50 -7.23 -11.76
N TYR A 234 20.23 -7.03 -11.44
CA TYR A 234 19.33 -6.14 -12.17
C TYR A 234 18.94 -4.97 -11.27
N SER A 235 18.26 -3.95 -11.81
CA SER A 235 17.87 -2.79 -11.01
C SER A 235 16.36 -2.62 -11.05
N SER A 236 15.66 -3.39 -10.21
CA SER A 236 14.19 -3.31 -10.04
C SER A 236 13.39 -3.48 -11.34
N GLU A 237 13.83 -4.40 -12.19
CA GLU A 237 13.15 -4.77 -13.44
C GLU A 237 11.93 -5.66 -13.17
N ASP A 238 10.86 -5.53 -13.94
CA ASP A 238 9.62 -6.29 -13.70
C ASP A 238 9.81 -7.82 -13.78
N PHE A 239 10.77 -8.28 -14.60
CA PHE A 239 11.10 -9.69 -14.76
C PHE A 239 11.86 -10.32 -13.60
N THR A 240 12.31 -9.52 -12.62
CA THR A 240 12.86 -9.98 -11.33
C THR A 240 11.88 -9.76 -10.17
N CYS A 241 10.60 -9.52 -10.47
CA CYS A 241 9.58 -9.24 -9.47
C CYS A 241 8.52 -10.33 -9.40
N VAL A 242 7.88 -10.43 -8.24
CA VAL A 242 6.63 -11.18 -8.07
C VAL A 242 5.62 -10.39 -7.25
N GLY A 243 4.40 -10.28 -7.75
CA GLY A 243 3.24 -9.67 -7.09
C GLY A 243 2.35 -10.70 -6.42
N PHE A 244 1.62 -10.29 -5.39
CA PHE A 244 0.64 -11.10 -4.68
C PHE A 244 -0.57 -10.25 -4.31
N THR A 245 -1.76 -10.83 -4.44
CA THR A 245 -2.97 -10.34 -3.77
C THR A 245 -3.39 -11.38 -2.74
N PHE A 246 -3.80 -10.94 -1.56
CA PHE A 246 -4.13 -11.83 -0.46
C PHE A 246 -5.30 -11.31 0.38
N ALA A 247 -6.01 -12.24 1.00
CA ALA A 247 -7.04 -11.98 2.00
C ALA A 247 -6.68 -12.78 3.26
N SER A 248 -6.03 -12.13 4.23
CA SER A 248 -5.45 -12.86 5.37
C SER A 248 -5.34 -11.97 6.61
N ASP A 249 -5.33 -12.60 7.78
CA ASP A 249 -4.99 -11.96 9.05
C ASP A 249 -3.48 -11.91 9.33
N SER A 250 -2.72 -12.58 8.46
CA SER A 250 -1.27 -12.61 8.52
C SER A 250 -0.64 -12.80 7.14
N PHE A 251 0.56 -12.29 6.99
CA PHE A 251 1.37 -12.46 5.80
C PHE A 251 2.80 -12.82 6.23
N GLU A 252 3.34 -13.91 5.71
CA GLU A 252 4.68 -14.38 6.03
C GLU A 252 5.51 -14.47 4.75
N TYR A 253 6.74 -13.96 4.84
CA TYR A 253 7.72 -14.18 3.80
C TYR A 253 9.08 -14.52 4.35
N THR A 254 9.71 -15.48 3.68
CA THR A 254 11.08 -15.91 3.92
C THR A 254 11.90 -15.45 2.74
N PHE A 255 13.05 -14.83 2.98
CA PHE A 255 13.96 -14.43 1.92
C PHE A 255 15.39 -14.82 2.29
N GLY A 256 16.14 -15.21 1.26
CA GLY A 256 17.50 -15.69 1.41
C GLY A 256 18.24 -15.63 0.08
N ARG A 257 19.52 -15.98 0.11
CA ARG A 257 20.36 -16.00 -1.09
C ARG A 257 21.21 -17.26 -1.12
N SER A 258 21.18 -17.97 -2.25
CA SER A 258 21.88 -19.23 -2.44
C SER A 258 23.21 -19.03 -3.18
N LEU A 259 24.27 -18.71 -2.44
CA LEU A 259 25.60 -18.53 -3.02
C LEU A 259 26.51 -19.72 -2.71
N GLU A 260 27.38 -20.06 -3.66
CA GLU A 260 28.44 -21.06 -3.46
C GLU A 260 29.42 -20.63 -2.34
N LYS A 261 29.72 -19.33 -2.27
CA LYS A 261 30.52 -18.72 -1.20
C LYS A 261 29.61 -18.22 -0.09
N ALA A 262 30.15 -18.16 1.13
CA ALA A 262 29.53 -17.63 2.35
C ALA A 262 28.63 -16.40 2.11
N PRO A 263 27.63 -16.11 2.98
CA PRO A 263 26.81 -14.92 2.83
C PRO A 263 27.69 -13.69 2.65
N THR A 264 27.26 -12.83 1.75
CA THR A 264 27.96 -11.60 1.43
C THR A 264 28.03 -10.72 2.68
N LYS A 265 29.10 -9.93 2.81
CA LYS A 265 29.14 -8.82 3.79
C LYS A 265 28.36 -7.62 3.24
N GLU A 266 27.21 -7.90 2.65
CA GLU A 266 26.32 -6.95 2.00
C GLU A 266 24.95 -7.11 2.64
N GLU A 267 24.21 -6.02 2.67
CA GLU A 267 22.80 -6.04 3.00
C GLU A 267 22.04 -6.89 2.00
N GLN A 268 21.18 -7.76 2.53
CA GLN A 268 20.18 -8.46 1.75
C GLN A 268 18.83 -7.83 2.06
N TYR A 269 18.15 -7.41 1.01
CA TYR A 269 16.86 -6.73 1.05
C TYR A 269 16.06 -7.13 -0.17
N VAL A 270 14.75 -7.14 0.00
CA VAL A 270 13.81 -7.30 -1.09
C VAL A 270 13.01 -6.01 -1.20
N GLY A 271 13.06 -5.37 -2.37
CA GLY A 271 12.23 -4.20 -2.66
C GLY A 271 10.75 -4.54 -2.51
N TYR A 272 9.93 -3.62 -2.01
CA TYR A 272 8.49 -3.82 -1.98
C TYR A 272 7.72 -2.69 -2.65
N GLY A 273 6.48 -2.95 -3.06
CA GLY A 273 5.56 -1.93 -3.58
C GLY A 273 4.20 -2.50 -3.96
N GLN A 274 3.38 -1.69 -4.64
CA GLN A 274 2.07 -2.11 -5.20
C GLN A 274 2.11 -2.01 -6.73
N ASN A 275 2.96 -2.84 -7.32
CA ASN A 275 3.27 -2.87 -8.74
C ASN A 275 2.94 -4.29 -9.27
N MET A 276 2.92 -4.53 -10.57
CA MET A 276 2.43 -5.77 -11.22
C MET A 276 0.92 -5.90 -11.35
N ILE A 277 0.12 -5.00 -10.82
CA ILE A 277 -1.34 -5.04 -11.01
C ILE A 277 -1.88 -3.62 -10.96
N ARG A 278 -2.93 -3.40 -11.75
CA ARG A 278 -3.72 -2.19 -11.77
C ARG A 278 -4.97 -2.43 -10.94
N PHE A 279 -5.48 -1.38 -10.31
CA PHE A 279 -6.72 -1.44 -9.54
C PHE A 279 -7.72 -0.48 -10.12
N ASP A 280 -8.97 -0.90 -10.18
CA ASP A 280 -10.06 -0.01 -10.53
C ASP A 280 -10.19 1.10 -9.47
N PRO A 281 -10.41 2.36 -9.88
CA PRO A 281 -10.67 3.44 -8.93
C PRO A 281 -11.91 3.15 -8.09
N VAL A 282 -11.90 3.60 -6.83
CA VAL A 282 -13.08 3.51 -5.95
C VAL A 282 -13.94 4.75 -6.05
N ASP A 283 -15.22 4.62 -5.73
CA ASP A 283 -16.13 5.75 -5.67
C ASP A 283 -15.67 6.77 -4.61
N PRO A 284 -15.83 8.08 -4.87
CA PRO A 284 -15.58 9.10 -3.86
C PRO A 284 -16.63 9.05 -2.76
N THR A 285 -16.26 9.50 -1.57
CA THR A 285 -17.20 9.77 -0.47
C THR A 285 -17.45 11.27 -0.36
N LYS A 286 -18.63 11.66 0.14
CA LYS A 286 -18.96 13.06 0.46
C LYS A 286 -19.54 13.13 1.85
N GLU A 287 -19.04 14.06 2.65
CA GLU A 287 -19.45 14.27 4.05
C GLU A 287 -19.67 15.76 4.32
N VAL A 288 -20.50 16.08 5.32
CA VAL A 288 -20.63 17.41 5.88
C VAL A 288 -19.82 17.47 7.17
N ILE A 289 -18.95 18.48 7.30
CA ILE A 289 -18.11 18.68 8.47
C ILE A 289 -18.71 19.79 9.36
N GLY A 290 -18.93 19.44 10.63
CA GLY A 290 -19.34 20.32 11.71
C GLY A 290 -18.27 21.35 12.09
N GLU A 291 -18.66 22.42 12.81
CA GLU A 291 -17.69 23.38 13.36
C GLU A 291 -16.75 22.74 14.40
N ASP A 292 -17.20 21.65 15.02
CA ASP A 292 -16.45 20.80 15.95
C ASP A 292 -15.57 19.75 15.24
N GLY A 293 -15.59 19.72 13.90
CA GLY A 293 -14.89 18.73 13.08
C GLY A 293 -15.62 17.40 12.90
N THR A 294 -16.84 17.26 13.44
CA THR A 294 -17.61 16.01 13.33
C THR A 294 -18.09 15.81 11.88
N LYS A 295 -17.84 14.62 11.32
CA LYS A 295 -18.25 14.26 9.96
C LYS A 295 -19.58 13.51 9.97
N THR A 296 -20.50 13.92 9.10
CA THR A 296 -21.86 13.36 9.05
C THR A 296 -22.40 13.34 7.62
N GLU A 297 -23.36 12.46 7.34
CA GLU A 297 -24.11 12.45 6.07
C GLU A 297 -25.27 13.48 6.06
N TYR A 298 -25.62 14.00 7.24
CA TYR A 298 -26.69 14.96 7.47
C TYR A 298 -26.29 15.94 8.55
N ARG A 299 -26.69 17.20 8.41
CA ARG A 299 -26.45 18.21 9.45
C ARG A 299 -27.69 19.06 9.67
N SER A 300 -28.05 19.24 10.94
CA SER A 300 -28.99 20.29 11.33
C SER A 300 -28.23 21.59 11.63
N VAL A 301 -28.65 22.68 11.00
CA VAL A 301 -28.11 24.02 11.17
C VAL A 301 -29.17 24.85 11.90
N GLU A 302 -28.86 25.20 13.14
CA GLU A 302 -29.73 26.02 14.01
C GLU A 302 -29.60 27.53 13.74
N ASP A 303 -28.48 27.93 13.13
CA ASP A 303 -28.11 29.33 12.91
C ASP A 303 -27.70 29.55 11.45
N LEU A 304 -28.51 30.33 10.75
CA LEU A 304 -28.38 30.59 9.32
C LEU A 304 -27.13 31.41 8.94
N THR A 305 -26.45 32.00 9.93
CA THR A 305 -25.22 32.77 9.71
C THR A 305 -23.98 31.89 9.68
N ARG A 306 -24.08 30.65 10.19
CA ARG A 306 -22.96 29.73 10.29
C ARG A 306 -22.54 29.19 8.94
N SER A 307 -21.24 28.89 8.84
CA SER A 307 -20.66 28.20 7.71
C SER A 307 -20.33 26.75 8.05
N TRP A 308 -20.23 25.91 7.03
CA TRP A 308 -19.79 24.53 7.15
C TRP A 308 -19.00 24.13 5.91
N ASP A 309 -18.30 23.00 6.02
CA ASP A 309 -17.54 22.45 4.90
C ASP A 309 -18.24 21.19 4.37
N TYR A 310 -18.40 21.12 3.05
CA TYR A 310 -18.53 19.83 2.37
C TYR A 310 -17.13 19.29 2.10
N GLU A 311 -16.92 18.00 2.35
CA GLU A 311 -15.69 17.30 2.00
C GLU A 311 -16.00 16.17 1.02
N VAL A 312 -15.44 16.24 -0.19
CA VAL A 312 -15.44 15.12 -1.14
C VAL A 312 -14.07 14.45 -1.06
N SER A 313 -14.04 13.20 -0.61
CA SER A 313 -12.81 12.42 -0.47
C SER A 313 -12.67 11.38 -1.57
N GLN A 314 -11.49 11.30 -2.16
CA GLN A 314 -11.12 10.28 -3.14
C GLN A 314 -9.86 9.57 -2.66
N VAL A 315 -9.98 8.27 -2.39
CA VAL A 315 -8.84 7.41 -2.07
C VAL A 315 -8.16 7.02 -3.38
N ILE A 316 -6.83 7.06 -3.38
CA ILE A 316 -6.01 6.61 -4.51
C ILE A 316 -5.02 5.55 -4.03
N ALA A 317 -4.71 4.59 -4.91
CA ALA A 317 -3.60 3.67 -4.66
C ALA A 317 -2.29 4.46 -4.75
N GLY A 318 -1.46 4.37 -3.70
CA GLY A 318 -0.17 5.06 -3.63
C GLY A 318 0.98 4.17 -4.11
N GLU A 319 2.12 4.78 -4.46
CA GLU A 319 3.33 4.07 -4.94
C GLU A 319 3.10 3.14 -6.16
N ILE A 320 2.12 3.49 -7.00
CA ILE A 320 1.89 2.82 -8.27
C ILE A 320 2.98 3.21 -9.28
N PRO A 321 3.34 2.34 -10.24
CA PRO A 321 4.33 2.65 -11.26
C PRO A 321 3.79 3.74 -12.20
N LYS A 322 4.70 4.50 -12.81
CA LYS A 322 4.38 5.61 -13.72
C LYS A 322 3.42 5.21 -14.84
N ALA A 323 3.49 3.97 -15.30
CA ALA A 323 2.62 3.47 -16.33
C ALA A 323 1.13 3.55 -15.90
N HIS A 324 0.81 3.31 -14.63
CA HIS A 324 -0.57 3.33 -14.11
C HIS A 324 -1.06 4.72 -13.69
N TYR A 325 -0.30 5.77 -14.00
CA TYR A 325 -0.71 7.14 -13.68
C TYR A 325 -1.93 7.52 -14.50
N PHE A 326 -2.92 8.15 -13.86
CA PHE A 326 -4.12 8.69 -14.50
C PHE A 326 -3.75 9.61 -15.66
N ASP A 327 -4.59 9.64 -16.70
CA ASP A 327 -4.52 10.67 -17.74
C ASP A 327 -5.19 11.97 -17.27
N LYS A 328 -6.20 11.86 -16.40
CA LYS A 328 -6.88 13.01 -15.81
C LYS A 328 -7.43 12.68 -14.43
N PHE A 329 -7.34 13.65 -13.52
CA PHE A 329 -7.97 13.60 -12.21
C PHE A 329 -8.68 14.92 -11.93
N ALA A 330 -9.99 14.87 -11.63
CA ALA A 330 -10.74 16.04 -11.25
C ALA A 330 -11.85 15.73 -10.22
N PHE A 331 -12.01 16.64 -9.27
CA PHE A 331 -13.23 16.74 -8.47
C PHE A 331 -14.24 17.64 -9.17
N GLU A 332 -15.52 17.28 -9.09
CA GLU A 332 -16.62 18.11 -9.59
C GLU A 332 -17.81 17.98 -8.63
N ASP A 333 -18.26 19.10 -8.06
CA ASP A 333 -19.37 19.12 -7.12
C ASP A 333 -20.35 20.26 -7.46
N GLN A 334 -21.62 19.90 -7.60
CA GLN A 334 -22.71 20.86 -7.77
C GLN A 334 -23.28 21.19 -6.39
N ILE A 335 -22.87 22.33 -5.85
CA ILE A 335 -23.44 22.87 -4.62
C ILE A 335 -24.87 23.36 -4.90
N GLU A 336 -25.76 23.21 -3.91
CA GLU A 336 -27.13 23.69 -4.03
C GLU A 336 -27.17 25.22 -4.15
N SER A 337 -28.09 25.73 -4.98
CA SER A 337 -28.18 27.16 -5.31
C SER A 337 -28.60 28.04 -4.12
N CYS A 338 -29.19 27.45 -3.08
CA CYS A 338 -29.52 28.14 -1.84
C CYS A 338 -28.31 28.38 -0.93
N LEU A 339 -27.14 27.86 -1.31
CA LEU A 339 -25.89 28.01 -0.59
C LEU A 339 -24.94 28.96 -1.34
N LYS A 340 -24.17 29.69 -0.55
CA LYS A 340 -23.09 30.56 -1.01
C LYS A 340 -21.76 29.88 -0.71
N ILE A 341 -20.96 29.67 -1.75
CA ILE A 341 -19.58 29.18 -1.61
C ILE A 341 -18.69 30.33 -1.09
N LEU A 342 -17.88 30.02 -0.09
CA LEU A 342 -17.00 30.96 0.60
C LEU A 342 -15.52 30.69 0.31
N ASP A 343 -15.14 29.41 0.25
CA ASP A 343 -13.76 28.98 0.04
C ASP A 343 -13.73 27.58 -0.59
N ILE A 344 -12.70 27.29 -1.39
CA ILE A 344 -12.50 25.99 -2.04
C ILE A 344 -11.02 25.61 -1.91
N LYS A 345 -10.75 24.45 -1.33
CA LYS A 345 -9.40 23.94 -1.12
C LYS A 345 -9.29 22.46 -1.43
N VAL A 346 -8.10 22.03 -1.86
CA VAL A 346 -7.78 20.62 -2.03
C VAL A 346 -6.68 20.22 -1.06
N TYR A 347 -6.92 19.14 -0.31
CA TYR A 347 -5.96 18.56 0.62
C TYR A 347 -5.52 17.17 0.15
N GLY A 348 -4.27 16.81 0.37
CA GLY A 348 -3.74 15.46 0.12
C GLY A 348 -3.04 14.95 1.38
N ASP A 349 -3.53 13.84 1.96
CA ASP A 349 -3.12 13.36 3.29
C ASP A 349 -3.07 14.50 4.34
N ASP A 350 -4.10 15.35 4.32
CA ASP A 350 -4.28 16.53 5.19
C ASP A 350 -3.32 17.73 4.96
N GLU A 351 -2.45 17.67 3.96
CA GLU A 351 -1.64 18.80 3.49
C GLU A 351 -2.40 19.64 2.44
N ASP A 352 -2.39 20.97 2.54
CA ASP A 352 -2.99 21.86 1.54
C ASP A 352 -2.19 21.80 0.23
N VAL A 353 -2.78 21.20 -0.80
CA VAL A 353 -2.20 21.00 -2.14
C VAL A 353 -2.95 21.77 -3.21
N SER A 354 -3.73 22.79 -2.83
CA SER A 354 -4.58 23.55 -3.75
C SER A 354 -3.79 24.13 -4.94
N SER A 355 -2.51 24.43 -4.76
CA SER A 355 -1.62 24.93 -5.82
C SER A 355 -1.38 23.92 -6.96
N GLN A 356 -1.54 22.62 -6.70
CA GLN A 356 -1.40 21.55 -7.70
C GLN A 356 -2.63 21.42 -8.61
N PHE A 357 -3.73 22.11 -8.28
CA PHE A 357 -5.00 22.03 -8.98
C PHE A 357 -5.36 23.35 -9.66
N ASP A 358 -6.03 23.25 -10.80
CA ASP A 358 -6.79 24.34 -11.42
C ASP A 358 -8.20 24.32 -10.80
N ILE A 359 -8.43 25.22 -9.85
CA ILE A 359 -9.70 25.35 -9.13
C ILE A 359 -10.54 26.42 -9.81
N SER A 360 -11.78 26.06 -10.17
CA SER A 360 -12.73 26.94 -10.84
C SER A 360 -14.13 26.80 -10.26
N GLN A 361 -14.90 27.88 -10.39
CA GLN A 361 -16.29 27.95 -9.96
C GLN A 361 -17.11 28.60 -11.08
N ASN A 362 -18.15 27.92 -11.55
CA ASN A 362 -19.14 28.47 -12.48
C ASN A 362 -20.53 28.41 -11.84
N GLY A 363 -20.99 29.54 -11.28
CA GLY A 363 -22.15 29.55 -10.40
C GLY A 363 -21.90 28.72 -9.14
N ASN A 364 -22.69 27.67 -8.92
CA ASN A 364 -22.52 26.73 -7.80
C ASN A 364 -21.83 25.41 -8.21
N LEU A 365 -21.37 25.30 -9.46
CA LEU A 365 -20.54 24.17 -9.90
C LEU A 365 -19.09 24.46 -9.54
N VAL A 366 -18.52 23.63 -8.67
CA VAL A 366 -17.11 23.65 -8.28
C VAL A 366 -16.37 22.55 -9.03
N ARG A 367 -15.23 22.90 -9.63
CA ARG A 367 -14.33 21.94 -10.28
C ARG A 367 -12.89 22.20 -9.86
N ALA A 368 -12.20 21.14 -9.45
CA ALA A 368 -10.77 21.16 -9.15
C ALA A 368 -10.06 20.07 -9.97
N GLU A 369 -9.30 20.47 -10.98
CA GLU A 369 -8.62 19.57 -11.91
C GLU A 369 -7.11 19.56 -11.65
N LEU A 370 -6.51 18.37 -11.58
CA LEU A 370 -5.07 18.23 -11.34
C LEU A 370 -4.27 18.73 -12.56
N LYS A 371 -3.34 19.67 -12.34
CA LYS A 371 -2.57 20.31 -13.42
C LYS A 371 -1.65 19.34 -14.16
N ASN A 372 -0.98 18.46 -13.42
CA ASN A 372 -0.04 17.49 -13.96
C ASN A 372 -0.33 16.08 -13.42
N PRO A 373 -1.18 15.29 -14.10
CA PRO A 373 -1.55 13.95 -13.65
C PRO A 373 -0.42 12.93 -13.77
N LYS A 374 0.71 13.30 -14.40
CA LYS A 374 1.90 12.45 -14.50
C LYS A 374 2.99 12.79 -13.47
N ASP A 375 2.70 13.69 -12.52
CA ASP A 375 3.60 13.99 -11.39
C ASP A 375 3.63 12.84 -10.37
N ALA A 376 4.81 12.35 -10.03
CA ALA A 376 4.98 11.27 -9.08
C ALA A 376 4.61 11.65 -7.64
N GLU A 377 4.71 12.93 -7.26
CA GLU A 377 4.33 13.39 -5.92
C GLU A 377 2.83 13.17 -5.66
N PHE A 378 1.99 13.24 -6.70
CA PHE A 378 0.55 13.00 -6.57
C PHE A 378 0.26 11.61 -6.01
N TYR A 379 0.99 10.60 -6.48
CA TYR A 379 0.82 9.18 -6.12
C TYR A 379 1.56 8.77 -4.85
N LYS A 380 2.21 9.71 -4.15
CA LYS A 380 2.73 9.44 -2.80
C LYS A 380 1.67 9.57 -1.72
N LYS A 381 0.59 10.32 -2.01
CA LYS A 381 -0.54 10.52 -1.12
C LYS A 381 -1.57 9.39 -1.26
N SER A 382 -2.28 9.10 -0.18
CA SER A 382 -3.25 8.00 -0.12
C SER A 382 -4.69 8.49 -0.30
N VAL A 383 -4.97 9.74 0.07
CA VAL A 383 -6.30 10.35 -0.07
C VAL A 383 -6.22 11.81 -0.47
N TYR A 384 -7.10 12.22 -1.38
CA TYR A 384 -7.34 13.62 -1.73
C TYR A 384 -8.73 14.05 -1.28
N LYS A 385 -8.84 15.27 -0.77
CA LYS A 385 -10.07 15.82 -0.19
C LYS A 385 -10.33 17.20 -0.79
N LEU A 386 -11.43 17.36 -1.54
CA LEU A 386 -11.95 18.67 -1.91
C LEU A 386 -12.81 19.20 -0.76
N LYS A 387 -12.39 20.29 -0.13
CA LYS A 387 -13.17 21.01 0.89
C LYS A 387 -13.80 22.25 0.28
N ILE A 388 -15.12 22.35 0.38
CA ILE A 388 -15.91 23.49 -0.09
C ILE A 388 -16.61 24.09 1.12
N LYS A 389 -16.15 25.29 1.51
CA LYS A 389 -16.78 26.04 2.58
C LYS A 389 -18.00 26.76 2.05
N VAL A 390 -19.14 26.58 2.71
CA VAL A 390 -20.42 27.15 2.31
C VAL A 390 -21.12 27.79 3.50
N LYS A 391 -22.10 28.65 3.21
CA LYS A 391 -23.14 29.10 4.15
C LYS A 391 -24.45 29.31 3.42
N MET A 392 -25.53 29.57 4.14
CA MET A 392 -26.80 29.95 3.52
C MET A 392 -26.63 31.22 2.68
N ASN A 393 -27.16 31.21 1.45
CA ASN A 393 -27.13 32.35 0.54
C ASN A 393 -28.23 33.35 0.91
N ILE A 394 -28.00 34.13 1.96
CA ILE A 394 -28.92 35.15 2.46
C ILE A 394 -28.37 36.54 2.09
N PRO A 395 -29.15 37.39 1.38
CA PRO A 395 -28.78 38.77 1.13
C PRO A 395 -28.54 39.55 2.42
N GLU A 396 -27.59 40.47 2.41
CA GLU A 396 -27.45 41.43 3.52
C GLU A 396 -28.72 42.26 3.64
N ASN A 397 -29.26 42.37 4.86
CA ASN A 397 -30.51 43.08 5.16
C ASN A 397 -31.74 42.54 4.40
N ALA A 398 -31.86 41.21 4.26
CA ALA A 398 -32.98 40.57 3.57
C ALA A 398 -34.36 41.03 4.11
N SER A 399 -35.25 41.42 3.21
CA SER A 399 -36.64 41.75 3.55
C SER A 399 -37.41 40.51 3.99
N LYS A 400 -38.56 40.71 4.63
CA LYS A 400 -39.46 39.62 5.01
C LYS A 400 -39.88 38.78 3.81
N GLU A 401 -40.21 39.42 2.68
CA GLU A 401 -40.59 38.76 1.44
C GLU A 401 -39.44 37.92 0.86
N GLN A 402 -38.20 38.42 0.91
CA GLN A 402 -37.02 37.68 0.47
C GLN A 402 -36.76 36.46 1.35
N LEU A 403 -36.91 36.59 2.67
CA LEU A 403 -36.79 35.46 3.60
C LEU A 403 -37.89 34.41 3.38
N ASP A 404 -39.12 34.83 3.10
CA ASP A 404 -40.22 33.90 2.81
C ASP A 404 -40.03 33.17 1.47
N GLN A 405 -39.43 33.81 0.47
CA GLN A 405 -39.02 33.15 -0.78
C GLN A 405 -37.89 32.14 -0.54
N LEU A 406 -36.86 32.52 0.23
CA LEU A 406 -35.76 31.62 0.59
C LEU A 406 -36.26 30.38 1.34
N ARG A 407 -37.21 30.53 2.27
CA ARG A 407 -37.83 29.40 2.97
C ARG A 407 -38.55 28.42 2.05
N LYS A 408 -39.14 28.90 0.93
CA LYS A 408 -39.73 28.01 -0.08
C LYS A 408 -38.66 27.19 -0.78
N ILE A 409 -37.56 27.84 -1.20
CA ILE A 409 -36.42 27.16 -1.83
C ILE A 409 -35.81 26.14 -0.88
N TRP A 410 -35.58 26.49 0.39
CA TRP A 410 -35.04 25.58 1.40
C TRP A 410 -35.97 24.40 1.65
N LYS A 411 -37.29 24.60 1.61
CA LYS A 411 -38.27 23.52 1.73
C LYS A 411 -38.24 22.60 0.51
N GLU A 412 -38.11 23.14 -0.71
CA GLU A 412 -37.99 22.38 -1.95
C GLU A 412 -36.72 21.52 -1.98
N HIS A 413 -35.60 22.07 -1.49
CA HIS A 413 -34.34 21.33 -1.36
C HIS A 413 -34.33 20.33 -0.18
N GLY A 414 -35.38 20.35 0.66
CA GLY A 414 -35.50 19.45 1.81
C GLY A 414 -34.74 19.91 3.05
N HIS A 415 -34.17 21.12 3.03
CA HIS A 415 -33.46 21.70 4.16
C HIS A 415 -34.38 22.29 5.23
N TYR A 416 -35.64 22.62 4.93
CA TYR A 416 -36.51 23.32 5.89
C TYR A 416 -37.83 22.57 6.16
N ASN A 417 -38.10 22.26 7.44
CA ASN A 417 -39.36 21.69 7.91
C ASN A 417 -40.10 22.68 8.83
N THR A 418 -41.32 23.06 8.47
CA THR A 418 -42.14 24.07 9.18
C THR A 418 -42.59 23.67 10.59
N LYS A 419 -42.26 22.45 11.04
CA LYS A 419 -42.51 21.97 12.43
C LYS A 419 -41.31 22.13 13.36
N GLU A 420 -40.15 22.53 12.84
CA GLU A 420 -38.88 22.63 13.57
C GLU A 420 -38.25 24.01 13.34
N THR A 421 -37.51 24.52 14.31
CA THR A 421 -36.74 25.79 14.20
C THR A 421 -35.39 25.59 13.50
N MET A 422 -35.15 24.43 12.88
CA MET A 422 -33.85 24.01 12.36
C MET A 422 -33.90 23.69 10.86
N ILE A 423 -32.77 23.91 10.18
CA ILE A 423 -32.56 23.49 8.79
C ILE A 423 -31.81 22.15 8.78
N THR A 424 -32.20 21.14 8.00
CA THR A 424 -31.51 19.84 7.90
C THR A 424 -30.99 19.56 6.48
N GLU A 425 -29.68 19.64 6.29
CA GLU A 425 -28.96 19.33 5.06
C GLU A 425 -28.84 17.82 4.84
N LYS A 426 -29.16 17.32 3.63
CA LYS A 426 -28.93 15.94 3.19
C LYS A 426 -28.18 15.95 1.87
N ILE A 427 -27.09 15.20 1.77
CA ILE A 427 -26.25 15.14 0.57
C ILE A 427 -27.03 14.52 -0.61
N GLN A 428 -27.27 15.28 -1.68
CA GLN A 428 -28.11 14.83 -2.80
C GLN A 428 -27.36 14.24 -4.02
N ARG A 429 -26.04 14.46 -4.22
CA ARG A 429 -25.29 13.92 -5.37
C ARG A 429 -23.82 13.61 -5.06
N LYS A 430 -23.31 12.54 -5.69
CA LYS A 430 -21.92 12.04 -5.62
C LYS A 430 -21.32 12.02 -7.03
N ARG A 431 -20.25 12.78 -7.30
CA ARG A 431 -19.43 12.62 -8.51
C ARG A 431 -17.97 13.01 -8.25
N SER A 432 -17.05 12.13 -8.60
CA SER A 432 -15.67 12.47 -8.97
C SER A 432 -15.48 11.93 -10.38
N LEU A 433 -14.69 12.61 -11.20
CA LEU A 433 -14.42 12.18 -12.56
C LEU A 433 -12.96 11.78 -12.64
N MET A 434 -12.71 10.48 -12.57
CA MET A 434 -11.42 9.89 -12.89
C MET A 434 -11.52 9.32 -14.30
N ILE A 435 -10.79 9.93 -15.23
CA ILE A 435 -10.63 9.40 -16.57
C ILE A 435 -9.21 8.88 -16.65
N ARG A 436 -9.11 7.56 -16.81
CA ARG A 436 -7.85 6.90 -17.12
C ARG A 436 -7.67 6.81 -18.61
#